data_AF-A0A438DL53-F1
#
_entry.id   AF-A0A438DL53-F1
#
_cell.length_a   1.000
_cell.length_b   1.000
_cell.length_c   1.000
_cell.angle_alpha   90.00
_cell.angle_beta   90.00
_cell.angle_gamma   90.00
#
_symmetry.space_group_name_H-M   'P 1'
#
loop_
_entity.id
_entity.type
_entity.pdbx_description
1 polymer ?
#
loop_
_entity_poly.entity_id
_entity_poly.type
_entity_poly.pdbx_seq_one_letter_code
_entity_poly.pdbx_strand_id
1 'polypeptide(L)'
;MANARARRNFLSKIRVNEVSLSSIDEIKGGVCRAYQSLLSEFGDWRPTLSSCYGDKAPGPYGFTMAFWLFCWDVVKPDILGLFREFYLHGTFSRSLNSTFLVLIPKKEGAEDLKDFRPISLVGSVYKLLAKVLANRLKLVMGEVIFDSQQAFVQGRQILDAILIASEAFDSRLKDNTPGLLLKMDIEKTFDLEVANIASP
;
A
#
# COMPACT_ATOMS: atom_id res chain seq x y z
N MET A 1 -16.73 21.21 -17.77
CA MET A 1 -17.56 20.84 -16.61
C MET A 1 -17.94 19.38 -16.72
N ALA A 2 -17.25 18.50 -16.01
CA ALA A 2 -17.61 17.09 -15.88
C ALA A 2 -17.69 16.81 -14.38
N ASN A 3 -18.91 16.58 -13.89
CA ASN A 3 -19.18 16.21 -12.51
C ASN A 3 -18.57 14.84 -12.22
N ALA A 4 -17.49 14.82 -11.44
CA ALA A 4 -16.90 13.60 -10.93
C ALA A 4 -17.77 13.04 -9.79
N ARG A 5 -18.73 12.18 -10.16
CA ARG A 5 -19.43 11.33 -9.19
C ARG A 5 -18.45 10.24 -8.78
N ALA A 6 -17.70 10.48 -7.70
CA ALA A 6 -16.85 9.47 -7.09
C ALA A 6 -17.71 8.26 -6.73
N ARG A 7 -17.60 7.18 -7.52
CA ARG A 7 -18.13 5.87 -7.12
C ARG A 7 -17.30 5.42 -5.92
N ARG A 8 -17.84 5.62 -4.72
CA ARG A 8 -17.36 4.98 -3.50
C ARG A 8 -17.45 3.46 -3.73
N ASN A 9 -16.31 2.80 -3.89
CA ASN A 9 -16.24 1.34 -3.89
C ASN A 9 -16.65 0.89 -2.47
N PHE A 10 -17.92 0.54 -2.30
CA PHE A 10 -18.43 0.01 -1.04
C PHE A 10 -18.19 -1.50 -1.01
N LEU A 11 -17.38 -1.94 -0.05
CA LEU A 11 -17.29 -3.34 0.33
C LEU A 11 -18.60 -3.70 1.07
N SER A 12 -19.55 -4.30 0.35
CA SER A 12 -20.87 -4.66 0.91
C SER A 12 -20.84 -5.93 1.75
N LYS A 13 -19.80 -6.76 1.59
CA LYS A 13 -19.67 -8.03 2.27
C LYS A 13 -18.22 -8.51 2.26
N ILE A 14 -17.73 -9.05 3.38
CA ILE A 14 -16.42 -9.72 3.46
C ILE A 14 -16.58 -11.05 4.22
N ARG A 15 -15.75 -12.03 3.92
CA ARG A 15 -15.67 -13.28 4.68
C ARG A 15 -14.40 -13.25 5.52
N VAL A 16 -14.52 -13.51 6.82
CA VAL A 16 -13.41 -13.53 7.78
C VAL A 16 -13.56 -14.81 8.61
N ASN A 17 -12.57 -15.70 8.57
CA ASN A 17 -12.59 -16.99 9.29
C ASN A 17 -13.90 -17.76 9.09
N GLU A 18 -14.30 -17.95 7.82
CA GLU A 18 -15.56 -18.59 7.41
C GLU A 18 -16.86 -17.85 7.76
N VAL A 19 -16.80 -16.77 8.53
CA VAL A 19 -17.96 -15.94 8.88
C VAL A 19 -18.16 -14.84 7.84
N SER A 20 -19.38 -14.70 7.35
CA SER A 20 -19.72 -13.66 6.37
C SER A 20 -20.32 -12.43 7.04
N LEU A 21 -19.72 -11.27 6.79
CA LEU A 21 -20.04 -9.99 7.44
C LEU A 21 -20.59 -9.04 6.38
N SER A 22 -21.73 -8.41 6.64
CA SER A 22 -22.49 -7.64 5.63
C SER A 22 -22.82 -6.20 6.02
N SER A 23 -22.73 -5.86 7.31
CA SER A 23 -22.80 -4.47 7.76
C SER A 23 -21.40 -3.84 7.82
N ILE A 24 -21.30 -2.53 7.58
CA ILE A 24 -20.05 -1.77 7.73
C ILE A 24 -19.46 -1.93 9.13
N ASP A 25 -20.28 -1.97 10.18
CA ASP A 25 -19.82 -2.12 11.56
C ASP A 25 -19.42 -3.57 11.87
N GLU A 26 -20.06 -4.54 11.24
CA GLU A 26 -19.65 -5.95 11.30
C GLU A 26 -18.35 -6.19 10.55
N ILE A 27 -18.18 -5.57 9.38
CA ILE A 27 -16.96 -5.60 8.58
C ILE A 27 -15.83 -4.97 9.39
N LYS A 28 -16.02 -3.77 9.95
CA LYS A 28 -15.05 -3.13 10.84
C LYS A 28 -14.72 -4.01 12.04
N GLY A 29 -15.72 -4.50 12.75
CA GLY A 29 -15.53 -5.35 13.94
C GLY A 29 -14.87 -6.69 13.61
N GLY A 30 -15.22 -7.31 12.50
CA GLY A 30 -14.63 -8.57 12.04
C GLY A 30 -13.21 -8.40 11.53
N VAL A 31 -12.93 -7.31 10.82
CA VAL A 31 -11.57 -6.91 10.45
C VAL A 31 -10.75 -6.65 11.71
N CYS A 32 -11.27 -5.90 12.68
CA CYS A 32 -10.62 -5.67 13.98
C CYS A 32 -10.32 -6.98 14.72
N ARG A 33 -11.27 -7.93 14.78
CA ARG A 33 -11.08 -9.24 15.41
C ARG A 33 -10.09 -10.12 14.66
N ALA A 34 -10.10 -10.10 13.32
CA ALA A 34 -9.11 -10.79 12.50
C ALA A 34 -7.71 -10.27 12.79
N TYR A 35 -7.54 -8.94 12.81
CA TYR A 35 -6.27 -8.32 13.19
C TYR A 35 -5.87 -8.67 14.63
N GLN A 36 -6.82 -8.73 15.57
CA GLN A 36 -6.55 -9.13 16.96
C GLN A 36 -6.05 -10.56 17.08
N SER A 37 -6.66 -11.50 16.37
CA SER A 37 -6.19 -12.89 16.30
C SER A 37 -4.79 -12.96 15.67
N LEU A 38 -4.60 -12.28 14.54
CA LEU A 38 -3.35 -12.26 13.78
C LEU A 38 -2.19 -11.58 14.54
N LEU A 39 -2.50 -10.63 15.45
CA LEU A 39 -1.53 -9.95 16.30
C LEU A 39 -1.23 -10.70 17.61
N SER A 40 -2.13 -11.61 18.01
CA SER A 40 -1.96 -12.47 19.19
C SER A 40 -1.22 -13.77 18.87
N GLU A 41 -1.18 -14.19 17.60
CA GLU A 41 -0.39 -15.34 17.16
C GLU A 41 1.12 -15.03 17.23
N PHE A 42 1.80 -15.75 18.13
CA PHE A 42 3.26 -15.81 18.21
C PHE A 42 3.82 -16.65 17.04
N GLY A 43 3.85 -16.07 15.85
CA GLY A 43 4.49 -16.66 14.67
C GLY A 43 4.88 -15.58 13.67
N ASP A 44 6.09 -15.68 13.11
CA ASP A 44 6.69 -14.96 11.96
C ASP A 44 6.19 -13.55 11.57
N TRP A 45 5.67 -12.76 12.51
CA TRP A 45 5.46 -11.32 12.34
C TRP A 45 6.78 -10.57 12.30
N ARG A 46 7.91 -11.24 12.61
CA ARG A 46 9.24 -10.75 12.31
C ARG A 46 9.19 -10.27 10.86
N PRO A 47 9.34 -8.96 10.59
CA PRO A 47 9.87 -8.61 9.30
C PRO A 47 11.12 -9.45 9.19
N THR A 48 11.27 -10.27 8.15
CA THR A 48 12.61 -10.76 7.80
C THR A 48 13.37 -9.48 7.51
N LEU A 49 14.00 -8.95 8.56
CA LEU A 49 14.69 -7.67 8.61
C LEU A 49 15.84 -7.70 7.58
N SER A 50 16.25 -8.90 7.16
CA SER A 50 17.07 -9.17 5.98
C SER A 50 16.50 -8.67 4.65
N SER A 51 15.18 -8.44 4.52
CA SER A 51 14.55 -7.88 3.30
C SER A 51 14.58 -6.35 3.25
N CYS A 52 15.02 -5.71 4.34
CA CYS A 52 15.12 -4.26 4.45
C CYS A 52 16.50 -3.79 3.97
N TYR A 53 16.67 -3.58 2.67
CA TYR A 53 17.89 -3.01 2.09
C TYR A 53 18.33 -1.74 2.84
N GLY A 54 19.54 -1.76 3.42
CA GLY A 54 20.08 -0.73 4.31
C GLY A 54 20.35 0.62 3.65
N ASP A 55 20.54 0.65 2.33
CA ASP A 55 21.03 1.81 1.57
C ASP A 55 19.94 2.79 1.08
N LYS A 56 18.73 2.72 1.66
CA LYS A 56 17.67 3.68 1.30
C LYS A 56 17.86 5.01 2.02
N ALA A 57 17.56 6.11 1.31
CA ALA A 57 17.61 7.46 1.86
C ALA A 57 16.83 7.56 3.19
N PRO A 58 17.43 8.22 4.21
CA PRO A 58 16.81 8.37 5.51
C PRO A 58 15.56 9.26 5.43
N GLY A 59 14.66 9.06 6.38
CA GLY A 59 13.54 9.99 6.59
C GLY A 59 13.99 11.27 7.30
N PRO A 60 13.04 12.10 7.77
CA PRO A 60 13.32 13.40 8.42
C PRO A 60 14.24 13.31 9.64
N TYR A 61 14.31 12.14 10.26
CA TYR A 61 15.10 11.85 11.45
C TYR A 61 16.52 11.33 11.16
N GLY A 62 16.95 11.26 9.91
CA GLY A 62 18.34 10.92 9.56
C GLY A 62 18.72 9.43 9.69
N PHE A 63 17.91 8.61 10.36
CA PHE A 63 18.20 7.18 10.52
C PHE A 63 17.78 6.35 9.31
N THR A 64 18.77 5.72 8.67
CA THR A 64 18.56 4.71 7.62
C THR A 64 18.04 3.41 8.23
N MET A 65 17.57 2.49 7.38
CA MET A 65 17.10 1.19 7.84
C MET A 65 18.23 0.35 8.45
N ALA A 66 19.48 0.57 8.01
CA ALA A 66 20.66 -0.08 8.57
C ALA A 66 20.85 0.21 10.07
N PHE A 67 20.59 1.45 10.51
CA PHE A 67 20.65 1.80 11.94
C PHE A 67 19.68 0.95 12.77
N TRP A 68 18.43 0.82 12.32
CA TRP A 68 17.41 0.06 13.04
C TRP A 68 17.69 -1.44 13.08
N LEU A 69 18.34 -1.96 12.03
CA LEU A 69 18.79 -3.35 11.98
C LEU A 69 19.93 -3.59 12.96
N PHE A 70 20.92 -2.70 12.95
CA PHE A 70 22.09 -2.81 13.81
C PHE A 70 21.74 -2.66 15.29
N CYS A 71 20.90 -1.68 15.62
CA CYS A 71 20.49 -1.38 17.00
C CYS A 71 19.24 -2.15 17.43
N TRP A 72 18.80 -3.18 16.69
CA TRP A 72 17.49 -3.80 16.90
C TRP A 72 17.28 -4.28 18.34
N ASP A 73 18.26 -4.96 18.92
CA ASP A 73 18.13 -5.50 20.28
C ASP A 73 17.94 -4.41 21.35
N VAL A 74 18.41 -3.19 21.08
CA VAL A 74 18.25 -2.02 21.96
C VAL A 74 16.88 -1.36 21.73
N VAL A 75 16.49 -1.12 20.48
CA VAL A 75 15.30 -0.32 20.13
C VAL A 75 14.01 -1.15 20.05
N LYS A 76 14.12 -2.48 19.99
CA LYS A 76 12.98 -3.40 19.85
C LYS A 76 11.89 -3.18 20.90
N PRO A 77 12.18 -3.07 22.21
CA PRO A 77 11.13 -2.87 23.21
C PRO A 77 10.29 -1.62 22.93
N ASP A 78 10.93 -0.52 22.56
CA ASP A 78 10.27 0.76 22.27
C ASP A 78 9.41 0.69 21.00
N ILE A 79 9.95 0.07 19.94
CA ILE A 79 9.22 -0.12 18.68
C ILE A 79 8.00 -1.01 18.87
N LEU A 80 8.12 -2.08 19.65
CA LEU A 80 6.98 -2.94 19.95
C LEU A 80 5.95 -2.27 20.86
N GLY A 81 6.41 -1.47 21.82
CA GLY A 81 5.53 -0.61 22.62
C GLY A 81 4.72 0.33 21.75
N LEU A 82 5.38 1.03 20.82
CA LEU A 82 4.73 1.91 19.86
C LEU A 82 3.70 1.18 18.97
N PHE A 83 4.03 -0.02 18.48
CA PHE A 83 3.11 -0.79 17.66
C PHE A 83 1.90 -1.28 18.46
N ARG A 84 2.09 -1.60 19.74
CA ARG A 84 1.02 -1.96 20.66
C ARG A 84 0.09 -0.77 20.91
N GLU A 85 0.63 0.41 21.17
CA GLU A 85 -0.16 1.65 21.32
C GLU A 85 -0.97 1.96 20.06
N PHE A 86 -0.33 1.88 18.89
CA PHE A 86 -1.01 2.04 17.61
C PHE A 86 -2.13 1.02 17.42
N TYR A 87 -1.89 -0.23 17.81
CA TYR A 87 -2.88 -1.29 17.70
C TYR A 87 -4.09 -1.05 18.62
N LEU A 88 -3.86 -0.64 19.87
CA LEU A 88 -4.91 -0.43 20.86
C LEU A 88 -5.75 0.82 20.55
N HIS A 89 -5.11 1.89 20.09
CA HIS A 89 -5.76 3.19 19.94
C HIS A 89 -6.05 3.58 18.49
N GLY A 90 -5.50 2.87 17.51
CA GLY A 90 -5.61 3.21 16.09
C GLY A 90 -4.95 4.54 15.71
N THR A 91 -4.17 5.14 16.61
CA THR A 91 -3.53 6.44 16.43
C THR A 91 -2.02 6.30 16.45
N PHE A 92 -1.36 7.13 15.65
CA PHE A 92 0.09 7.18 15.55
C PHE A 92 0.55 8.60 15.83
N SER A 93 1.60 8.77 16.63
CA SER A 93 2.10 10.09 17.01
C SER A 93 2.35 10.96 15.78
N ARG A 94 1.77 12.17 15.78
CA ARG A 94 1.79 13.07 14.61
C ARG A 94 3.21 13.39 14.13
N SER A 95 4.17 13.46 15.05
CA SER A 95 5.59 13.62 14.75
C SER A 95 6.14 12.50 13.88
N LEU A 96 5.77 11.25 14.15
CA LEU A 96 6.23 10.07 13.39
C LEU A 96 5.60 9.96 12.00
N ASN A 97 4.50 10.68 11.76
CA ASN A 97 3.88 10.87 10.45
C ASN A 97 4.49 12.04 9.66
N SER A 98 5.54 12.70 10.17
CA SER A 98 6.23 13.76 9.45
C SER A 98 6.93 13.22 8.20
N THR A 99 6.77 13.92 7.08
CA THR A 99 7.35 13.56 5.78
C THR A 99 8.14 14.73 5.23
N PHE A 100 9.36 14.45 4.77
CA PHE A 100 10.17 15.45 4.06
C PHE A 100 9.92 15.32 2.56
N LEU A 101 9.49 16.41 1.91
CA LEU A 101 9.24 16.43 0.47
C LEU A 101 10.52 16.78 -0.28
N VAL A 102 10.94 15.90 -1.19
CA VAL A 102 12.07 16.12 -2.11
C VAL A 102 11.54 16.18 -3.53
N LEU A 103 11.98 17.17 -4.30
CA LEU A 103 11.62 17.31 -5.71
C LEU A 103 12.71 16.68 -6.58
N ILE A 104 12.36 15.68 -7.39
CA ILE A 104 13.26 15.08 -8.37
C ILE A 104 12.90 15.60 -9.78
N PRO A 105 13.84 16.22 -10.52
CA PRO A 105 13.58 16.70 -11.87
C PRO A 105 13.28 15.52 -12.81
N LYS A 106 12.29 15.68 -13.70
CA LYS A 106 11.92 14.71 -14.74
C LYS A 106 12.81 14.81 -15.98
N LYS A 107 13.44 15.96 -16.19
CA LYS A 107 14.24 16.32 -17.37
C LYS A 107 15.36 17.28 -16.98
N GLU A 108 16.40 17.37 -17.80
CA GLU A 108 17.43 18.42 -17.66
C GLU A 108 16.82 19.80 -17.95
N GLY A 109 17.29 20.83 -17.23
CA GLY A 109 16.75 22.19 -17.35
C GLY A 109 15.30 22.32 -16.86
N ALA A 110 14.92 21.58 -15.81
CA ALA A 110 13.58 21.68 -15.21
C ALA A 110 13.38 23.06 -14.55
N GLU A 111 12.44 23.85 -15.07
CA GLU A 111 12.12 25.20 -14.59
C GLU A 111 10.74 25.27 -13.92
N ASP A 112 9.76 24.53 -14.45
CA ASP A 112 8.40 24.53 -13.92
C ASP A 112 8.20 23.45 -12.83
N LEU A 113 7.37 23.72 -11.82
CA LEU A 113 7.04 22.75 -10.76
C LEU A 113 6.48 21.42 -11.32
N LYS A 114 5.78 21.46 -12.45
CA LYS A 114 5.24 20.27 -13.16
C LYS A 114 6.34 19.34 -13.70
N ASP A 115 7.54 19.88 -13.92
CA ASP A 115 8.72 19.15 -14.37
C ASP A 115 9.39 18.39 -13.23
N PHE A 116 8.93 18.55 -11.99
CA PHE A 116 9.43 17.80 -10.84
C PHE A 116 8.45 16.69 -10.43
N ARG A 117 9.00 15.60 -9.89
CA ARG A 117 8.26 14.57 -9.17
C ARG A 117 8.46 14.81 -7.67
N PRO A 118 7.40 15.08 -6.90
CA PRO A 118 7.51 15.10 -5.45
C PRO A 118 7.73 13.67 -4.93
N ILE A 119 8.67 13.52 -4.03
CA ILE A 119 8.93 12.29 -3.28
C ILE A 119 8.81 12.60 -1.80
N SER A 120 7.89 11.90 -1.13
CA SER A 120 7.74 11.96 0.32
C SER A 120 8.69 10.99 1.00
N LEU A 121 9.73 11.53 1.64
CA LEU A 121 10.61 10.77 2.52
C LEU A 121 9.93 10.64 3.89
N VAL A 122 9.33 9.48 4.13
CA VAL A 122 8.70 9.11 5.40
C VAL A 122 9.74 8.60 6.42
N GLY A 123 9.45 8.78 7.70
CA GLY A 123 10.28 8.28 8.80
C GLY A 123 10.45 6.75 8.78
N SER A 124 11.61 6.25 9.22
CA SER A 124 11.93 4.81 9.20
C SER A 124 11.03 3.98 10.12
N VAL A 125 10.60 4.53 11.27
CA VAL A 125 9.62 3.89 12.16
C VAL A 125 8.26 3.72 11.47
N TYR A 126 7.80 4.74 10.74
CA TYR A 126 6.59 4.63 9.93
C TYR A 126 6.74 3.54 8.85
N LYS A 127 7.90 3.48 8.17
CA LYS A 127 8.19 2.41 7.19
C LYS A 127 8.12 1.02 7.83
N LEU A 128 8.61 0.85 9.07
CA LEU A 128 8.51 -0.42 9.80
C LEU A 128 7.06 -0.80 10.06
N LEU A 129 6.24 0.12 10.57
CA LEU A 129 4.81 -0.12 10.80
C LEU A 129 4.08 -0.47 9.49
N ALA A 130 4.27 0.36 8.46
CA ALA A 130 3.67 0.14 7.14
C ALA A 130 4.10 -1.21 6.53
N LYS A 131 5.34 -1.63 6.75
CA LYS A 131 5.83 -2.94 6.30
C LYS A 131 5.15 -4.10 7.02
N VAL A 132 4.93 -3.99 8.34
CA VAL A 132 4.16 -4.98 9.10
C VAL A 132 2.73 -5.07 8.57
N LEU A 133 2.06 -3.93 8.36
CA LEU A 133 0.71 -3.88 7.81
C LEU A 133 0.64 -4.47 6.39
N ALA A 134 1.58 -4.10 5.52
CA ALA A 134 1.63 -4.60 4.14
C ALA A 134 1.86 -6.11 4.10
N ASN A 135 2.78 -6.65 4.92
CA ASN A 135 3.02 -8.09 5.00
C ASN A 135 1.78 -8.86 5.47
N ARG A 136 0.95 -8.27 6.33
CA ARG A 136 -0.32 -8.86 6.78
C ARG A 136 -1.38 -8.82 5.69
N LEU A 137 -1.56 -7.67 5.04
CA LEU A 137 -2.49 -7.53 3.92
C LEU A 137 -2.17 -8.51 2.79
N LYS A 138 -0.88 -8.71 2.52
CA LYS A 138 -0.36 -9.65 1.51
C LYS A 138 -0.99 -11.04 1.60
N LEU A 139 -1.29 -11.53 2.80
CA LEU A 139 -1.87 -12.85 3.04
C LEU A 139 -3.29 -13.00 2.48
N VAL A 140 -4.05 -11.91 2.47
CA VAL A 140 -5.47 -11.89 2.04
C VAL A 140 -5.66 -11.23 0.68
N MET A 141 -4.65 -10.52 0.16
CA MET A 141 -4.77 -9.76 -1.09
C MET A 141 -5.26 -10.62 -2.26
N GLY A 142 -4.79 -11.87 -2.37
CA GLY A 142 -5.18 -12.78 -3.45
C GLY A 142 -6.66 -13.16 -3.47
N GLU A 143 -7.36 -13.08 -2.33
CA GLU A 143 -8.79 -13.41 -2.22
C GLU A 143 -9.69 -12.18 -2.44
N VAL A 144 -9.15 -10.97 -2.28
CA VAL A 144 -9.93 -9.71 -2.32
C VAL A 144 -9.87 -9.04 -3.69
N ILE A 145 -8.84 -9.32 -4.49
CA ILE A 145 -8.62 -8.71 -5.80
C ILE A 145 -9.01 -9.65 -6.94
N PHE A 146 -9.43 -9.08 -8.07
CA PHE A 146 -9.70 -9.86 -9.28
C PHE A 146 -8.42 -10.48 -9.84
N ASP A 147 -8.56 -11.63 -10.51
CA ASP A 147 -7.46 -12.32 -11.19
C ASP A 147 -6.84 -11.51 -12.32
N SER A 148 -7.56 -10.53 -12.86
CA SER A 148 -7.05 -9.60 -13.86
C SER A 148 -6.09 -8.53 -13.30
N GLN A 149 -6.05 -8.32 -11.97
CA GLN A 149 -5.16 -7.35 -11.34
C GLN A 149 -3.74 -7.93 -11.22
N GLN A 150 -2.83 -7.57 -12.13
CA GLN A 150 -1.49 -8.15 -12.16
C GLN A 150 -0.43 -7.35 -11.37
N ALA A 151 -0.60 -6.04 -11.22
CA ALA A 151 0.38 -5.19 -10.55
C ALA A 151 0.25 -5.23 -9.02
N PHE A 152 1.40 -5.19 -8.33
CA PHE A 152 1.51 -5.12 -6.86
C PHE A 152 0.93 -6.31 -6.08
N VAL A 153 0.77 -7.46 -6.73
CA VAL A 153 0.31 -8.71 -6.11
C VAL A 153 1.46 -9.70 -6.05
N GLN A 154 1.63 -10.37 -4.91
CA GLN A 154 2.64 -11.41 -4.80
C GLN A 154 2.34 -12.57 -5.76
N GLY A 155 3.36 -13.01 -6.50
CA GLY A 155 3.26 -14.16 -7.39
C GLY A 155 2.65 -13.86 -8.76
N ARG A 156 2.27 -12.59 -9.03
CA ARG A 156 1.81 -12.15 -10.34
C ARG A 156 2.90 -11.32 -11.03
N GLN A 157 3.10 -11.53 -12.33
CA GLN A 157 4.10 -10.79 -13.10
C GLN A 157 3.43 -9.83 -14.07
N ILE A 158 4.07 -8.68 -14.31
CA ILE A 158 3.56 -7.70 -15.29
C ILE A 158 3.52 -8.29 -16.71
N LEU A 159 4.40 -9.26 -17.00
CA LEU A 159 4.44 -9.97 -18.28
C LEU A 159 3.17 -10.79 -18.52
N ASP A 160 2.55 -11.33 -17.47
CA ASP A 160 1.30 -12.07 -17.58
C ASP A 160 0.17 -11.18 -18.11
N ALA A 161 0.13 -9.92 -17.65
CA ALA A 161 -0.84 -8.92 -18.13
C ALA A 161 -0.66 -8.63 -19.63
N ILE A 162 0.60 -8.51 -20.06
CA ILE A 162 0.96 -8.23 -21.45
C ILE A 162 0.57 -9.41 -22.33
N LEU A 163 0.88 -10.64 -21.90
CA LEU A 163 0.55 -11.86 -22.63
C LEU A 163 -0.96 -12.02 -22.82
N ILE A 164 -1.74 -11.83 -21.75
CA ILE A 164 -3.21 -11.90 -21.81
C ILE A 164 -3.77 -10.85 -22.79
N ALA A 165 -3.24 -9.62 -22.75
CA ALA A 165 -3.67 -8.55 -23.66
C ALA A 165 -3.33 -8.86 -25.12
N SER A 166 -2.13 -9.40 -25.38
CA SER A 166 -1.68 -9.81 -26.72
C SER A 166 -2.54 -10.94 -27.28
N GLU A 167 -2.78 -12.00 -26.52
CA GLU A 167 -3.61 -13.13 -26.97
C GLU A 167 -5.06 -12.69 -27.25
N ALA A 168 -5.62 -11.83 -26.39
CA ALA A 168 -6.95 -11.27 -26.60
C ALA A 168 -7.04 -10.42 -27.88
N PHE A 169 -5.97 -9.70 -28.22
CA PHE A 169 -5.89 -8.91 -29.45
C PHE A 169 -5.79 -9.82 -30.69
N ASP A 170 -4.88 -10.79 -30.65
CA ASP A 170 -4.62 -11.71 -31.75
C ASP A 170 -5.83 -12.59 -32.09
N SER A 171 -6.56 -13.07 -31.07
CA SER A 171 -7.81 -13.82 -31.26
C SER A 171 -8.86 -12.98 -32.00
N ARG A 172 -9.08 -11.73 -31.59
CA ARG A 172 -10.06 -10.85 -32.26
C ARG A 172 -9.67 -10.52 -33.69
N LEU A 173 -8.37 -10.37 -33.95
CA LEU A 173 -7.85 -10.10 -35.28
C LEU A 173 -8.03 -11.32 -36.20
N LYS A 174 -7.77 -12.53 -35.70
CA LYS A 174 -7.99 -13.79 -36.44
C LYS A 174 -9.45 -14.03 -36.75
N ASP A 175 -10.35 -13.78 -35.80
CA ASP A 175 -11.79 -13.98 -35.96
C ASP A 175 -12.48 -12.83 -36.71
N ASN A 176 -11.71 -11.84 -37.17
CA ASN A 176 -12.17 -10.63 -37.86
C ASN A 176 -13.36 -9.95 -37.15
N THR A 177 -13.35 -10.02 -35.81
CA THR A 177 -14.46 -9.55 -34.98
C THR A 177 -14.17 -8.11 -34.54
N PRO A 178 -15.04 -7.14 -34.88
CA PRO A 178 -14.86 -5.77 -34.46
C PRO A 178 -14.72 -5.65 -32.93
N GLY A 179 -13.82 -4.79 -32.47
CA GLY A 179 -13.54 -4.59 -31.05
C GLY A 179 -13.11 -3.16 -30.75
N LEU A 180 -13.23 -2.76 -29.47
CA LEU A 180 -12.81 -1.47 -28.96
C LEU A 180 -11.78 -1.68 -27.85
N LEU A 181 -10.60 -1.06 -27.97
CA LEU A 181 -9.59 -1.02 -26.92
C LEU A 181 -9.68 0.31 -26.17
N LEU A 182 -9.89 0.26 -24.86
CA LEU A 182 -9.93 1.43 -24.01
C LEU A 182 -8.67 1.50 -23.15
N LYS A 183 -7.82 2.49 -23.43
CA LYS A 183 -6.69 2.85 -22.58
C LYS A 183 -7.13 3.95 -21.63
N MET A 184 -7.21 3.62 -20.35
CA MET A 184 -7.52 4.57 -19.28
C MET A 184 -6.26 4.83 -18.46
N ASP A 185 -6.02 6.09 -18.12
CA ASP A 185 -4.96 6.51 -17.21
C ASP A 185 -5.57 7.44 -16.15
N ILE A 186 -5.11 7.31 -14.91
CA ILE A 186 -5.61 8.10 -13.78
C ILE A 186 -4.50 9.07 -13.37
N GLU A 187 -4.74 10.37 -13.56
CA GLU A 187 -3.78 11.40 -13.18
C GLU A 187 -3.64 11.46 -11.64
N LYS A 188 -2.41 11.45 -11.13
CA LYS A 188 -2.08 11.74 -9.72
C LYS A 188 -2.84 10.90 -8.69
N THR A 189 -2.96 9.59 -8.93
CA THR A 189 -3.64 8.64 -8.03
C THR A 189 -3.27 8.80 -6.55
N PHE A 190 -1.98 8.95 -6.24
CA PHE A 190 -1.49 9.07 -4.87
C PHE A 190 -1.72 10.47 -4.25
N ASP A 191 -1.76 11.53 -5.06
CA ASP A 191 -1.98 12.88 -4.53
C ASP A 191 -3.47 13.14 -4.24
N LEU A 192 -4.36 12.52 -5.03
CA LEU A 192 -5.81 12.66 -4.90
C LEU A 192 -6.39 11.94 -3.67
N GLU A 193 -5.80 10.83 -3.22
CA GLU A 193 -6.26 10.11 -2.02
C GLU A 193 -5.93 10.87 -0.73
N VAL A 194 -4.73 11.46 -0.62
CA VAL A 194 -4.29 12.18 0.59
C VAL A 194 -5.16 13.40 0.88
N ALA A 195 -5.63 14.11 -0.15
CA ALA A 195 -6.50 15.28 0.00
C ALA A 195 -7.86 14.93 0.68
N ASN A 196 -8.37 13.71 0.48
CA ASN A 196 -9.65 13.28 1.04
C ASN A 196 -9.57 12.76 2.48
N ILE A 197 -8.38 12.41 2.96
CA ILE A 197 -8.15 11.94 4.35
C ILE A 197 -7.82 13.12 5.28
N ALA A 198 -7.29 14.22 4.73
CA ALA A 198 -6.89 15.41 5.49
C ALA A 198 -7.98 16.47 5.67
N SER A 199 -9.20 16.22 5.18
CA SER A 199 -10.35 17.12 5.39
C SER A 199 -11.10 16.72 6.67
N PRO A 200 -11.40 17.67 7.59
CA PRO A 200 -12.06 17.39 8.86
C PRO A 200 -13.45 16.79 8.73
#